data_AF-A0A1J0A997-F1
#
_entry.id   AF-A0A1J0A997-F1
#
_cell.length_a   1.000
_cell.length_b   1.000
_cell.length_c   1.000
_cell.angle_alpha   90.00
_cell.angle_beta   90.00
_cell.angle_gamma   90.00
#
_symmetry.space_group_name_H-M   'P 1'
#
loop_
_entity.id
_entity.type
_entity.pdbx_description
1 polymer ?
#
loop_
_entity_poly.entity_id
_entity_poly.type
_entity_poly.pdbx_seq_one_letter_code
_entity_poly.pdbx_strand_id
1 'polypeptide(L)'
;MIYWYTIDPIDILLFRESKPFSPGEGSWAKSLFPPMPITVFQALRSLLPYRENHKQHDLEFIGPFLLNEQETLWFPTPKNLMAICHKVNNDQEVPEDNLKDTADTFQKTTRLTPASGNSWHHIQHPGSPTIKPMIPPELSGDEFICGRPKPWIRATALRDYLQGKNPSHSSDFENNPWDIQVLPHINMQIGMRQVEEKASYFTEVAVRLRPGWKLVAGLSVGHLQGVVRLGGEGHRVLVTPLISLHQWDDLMSYSQPDSANFSYLLTPGLAQSEIDQPVYGVYPVSWTEYLAGIASDRAILWGGISSIQRVNSMTGEKSQDKEFALLPQRAYVPPGTVYVFHGNKPPPNRQLLPTESKQRETFQKLNYGTLLWGNYPCQIT
;
A
#
# COMPACT_ATOMS: atom_id res chain seq x y z
N MET A 1 5.41 14.99 18.15
CA MET A 1 3.97 14.73 18.43
C MET A 1 3.25 14.68 17.10
N ILE A 2 2.44 13.64 16.87
CA ILE A 2 1.66 13.45 15.65
C ILE A 2 0.23 13.95 15.87
N TYR A 3 -0.32 14.63 14.87
CA TYR A 3 -1.71 15.08 14.82
C TYR A 3 -2.41 14.40 13.65
N TRP A 4 -3.67 13.98 13.85
CA TRP A 4 -4.44 13.26 12.85
C TRP A 4 -5.35 14.18 12.04
N TYR A 5 -5.52 13.83 10.77
CA TYR A 5 -6.33 14.59 9.82
C TYR A 5 -7.16 13.65 8.96
N THR A 6 -8.43 14.01 8.75
CA THR A 6 -9.22 13.41 7.67
C THR A 6 -9.02 14.21 6.39
N ILE A 7 -9.02 13.50 5.27
CA ILE A 7 -8.78 14.01 3.93
C ILE A 7 -9.94 13.53 3.08
N ASP A 8 -10.88 14.44 2.85
CA ASP A 8 -12.17 14.18 2.24
C ASP A 8 -12.17 14.64 0.77
N PRO A 9 -12.27 13.73 -0.21
CA PRO A 9 -12.34 14.11 -1.63
C PRO A 9 -13.58 14.93 -1.94
N ILE A 10 -13.37 16.13 -2.50
CA ILE A 10 -14.49 16.99 -2.94
C ILE A 10 -15.16 16.40 -4.20
N ASP A 11 -14.39 15.66 -5.00
CA ASP A 11 -14.87 14.92 -6.15
C ASP A 11 -13.96 13.69 -6.37
N ILE A 12 -13.73 13.29 -7.62
CA ILE A 12 -12.79 12.23 -7.98
C ILE A 12 -11.34 12.57 -7.64
N LEU A 13 -10.52 11.53 -7.52
CA LEU A 13 -9.08 11.59 -7.34
C LEU A 13 -8.37 10.87 -8.48
N LEU A 14 -7.21 11.35 -8.88
CA LEU A 14 -6.39 10.72 -9.91
C LEU A 14 -4.94 10.57 -9.43
N PHE A 15 -4.46 9.35 -9.29
CA PHE A 15 -3.08 9.06 -8.88
C PHE A 15 -2.35 8.29 -9.97
N ARG A 16 -1.81 9.03 -10.94
CA ARG A 16 -1.25 8.43 -12.16
C ARG A 16 -0.17 7.37 -11.86
N GLU A 17 -0.27 6.24 -12.56
CA GLU A 17 0.82 5.28 -12.67
C GLU A 17 2.04 5.88 -13.38
N SER A 18 3.23 5.33 -13.15
CA SER A 18 4.50 5.86 -13.65
C SER A 18 4.79 5.58 -15.14
N LYS A 19 3.77 5.28 -15.95
CA LYS A 19 3.96 5.10 -17.39
C LYS A 19 4.05 6.47 -18.08
N PRO A 20 4.98 6.65 -19.04
CA PRO A 20 5.05 7.88 -19.82
C PRO A 20 3.71 8.12 -20.50
N PHE A 21 3.25 9.37 -20.42
CA PHE A 21 2.02 9.84 -21.03
C PHE A 21 2.37 10.98 -21.99
N SER A 22 2.09 10.77 -23.26
CA SER A 22 2.10 11.81 -24.28
C SER A 22 0.72 11.82 -24.94
N PRO A 23 0.05 12.98 -25.06
CA PRO A 23 -1.20 13.03 -25.78
C PRO A 23 -1.02 12.45 -27.20
N GLY A 24 -1.78 11.41 -27.55
CA GLY A 24 -1.64 10.63 -28.81
C GLY A 24 -0.97 9.25 -28.68
N GLU A 25 -0.13 9.00 -27.68
CA GLU A 25 0.49 7.69 -27.40
C GLU A 25 0.13 7.22 -25.98
N GLY A 26 -0.76 6.23 -25.88
CA GLY A 26 -1.20 5.67 -24.59
C GLY A 26 -2.23 6.54 -23.86
N SER A 27 -3.48 6.54 -24.34
CA SER A 27 -4.54 7.48 -23.91
C SER A 27 -5.15 7.24 -22.52
N TRP A 28 -4.57 6.36 -21.69
CA TRP A 28 -5.21 5.87 -20.45
C TRP A 28 -4.31 6.14 -19.24
N ALA A 29 -4.69 7.10 -18.41
CA ALA A 29 -4.04 7.35 -17.12
C ALA A 29 -4.74 6.56 -16.00
N LYS A 30 -4.22 5.38 -15.65
CA LYS A 30 -4.76 4.55 -14.55
C LYS A 30 -4.34 5.09 -13.18
N SER A 31 -5.31 5.18 -12.27
CA SER A 31 -5.08 5.59 -10.89
C SER A 31 -4.59 4.43 -10.00
N LEU A 32 -3.55 4.67 -9.20
CA LEU A 32 -3.07 3.80 -8.12
C LEU A 32 -3.74 4.23 -6.80
N PHE A 33 -4.53 3.34 -6.18
CA PHE A 33 -5.24 3.65 -4.93
C PHE A 33 -5.16 2.52 -3.90
N PRO A 34 -4.97 2.82 -2.59
CA PRO A 34 -4.72 4.15 -2.01
C PRO A 34 -3.44 4.83 -2.52
N PRO A 35 -3.35 6.17 -2.43
CA PRO A 35 -2.19 6.89 -2.93
C PRO A 35 -0.93 6.62 -2.11
N MET A 36 0.24 6.79 -2.74
CA MET A 36 1.52 6.66 -2.07
C MET A 36 1.67 7.71 -0.93
N PRO A 37 2.32 7.37 0.20
CA PRO A 37 2.49 8.28 1.34
C PRO A 37 3.02 9.66 0.96
N ILE A 38 3.99 9.71 0.03
CA ILE A 38 4.58 10.96 -0.45
C ILE A 38 3.56 11.89 -1.10
N THR A 39 2.59 11.36 -1.84
CA THR A 39 1.59 12.16 -2.56
C THR A 39 0.71 12.92 -1.57
N VAL A 40 0.25 12.23 -0.53
CA VAL A 40 -0.58 12.83 0.53
C VAL A 40 0.23 13.78 1.39
N PHE A 41 1.46 13.39 1.76
CA PHE A 41 2.37 14.26 2.50
C PHE A 41 2.59 15.60 1.78
N GLN A 42 2.86 15.58 0.48
CA GLN A 42 3.07 16.81 -0.30
C GLN A 42 1.82 17.69 -0.35
N ALA A 43 0.63 17.09 -0.46
CA ALA A 43 -0.63 17.81 -0.41
C ALA A 43 -0.83 18.50 0.95
N LEU A 44 -0.66 17.79 2.06
CA LEU A 44 -0.78 18.38 3.40
C LEU A 44 0.28 19.46 3.67
N ARG A 45 1.52 19.21 3.24
CA ARG A 45 2.63 20.17 3.37
C ARG A 45 2.34 21.48 2.64
N SER A 46 1.50 21.47 1.60
CA SER A 46 1.14 22.70 0.85
C SER A 46 0.27 23.68 1.64
N LEU A 47 -0.34 23.26 2.75
CA LEU A 47 -1.04 24.16 3.68
C LEU A 47 -0.10 24.94 4.59
N LEU A 48 1.17 24.55 4.68
CA LEU A 48 2.13 25.21 5.54
C LEU A 48 2.62 26.52 4.90
N PRO A 49 2.81 27.58 5.69
CA PRO A 49 3.34 28.83 5.18
C PRO A 49 4.75 28.60 4.61
N TYR A 50 5.05 29.30 3.53
CA TYR A 50 6.38 29.26 2.93
C TYR A 50 7.40 29.89 3.89
N ARG A 51 8.47 29.15 4.25
CA ARG A 51 9.54 29.69 5.10
C ARG A 51 10.53 30.48 4.26
N GLU A 52 10.76 31.75 4.62
CA GLU A 52 11.68 32.68 3.96
C GLU A 52 13.12 32.14 3.85
N ASN A 53 13.55 31.31 4.80
CA ASN A 53 14.92 30.76 4.84
C ASN A 53 15.11 29.42 4.10
N HIS A 54 14.12 28.94 3.33
CA HIS A 54 14.16 27.65 2.61
C HIS A 54 14.48 26.40 3.47
N LYS A 55 14.58 26.50 4.80
CA LYS A 55 14.77 25.35 5.69
C LYS A 55 13.55 24.46 5.57
N GLN A 56 13.75 23.25 5.03
CA GLN A 56 12.71 22.22 4.96
C GLN A 56 12.10 22.04 6.36
N HIS A 57 10.77 21.96 6.40
CA HIS A 57 10.12 21.49 7.61
C HIS A 57 10.57 20.05 7.84
N ASP A 58 11.17 19.80 9.00
CA ASP A 58 11.45 18.44 9.43
C ASP A 58 10.15 17.81 9.93
N LEU A 59 9.46 17.12 9.02
CA LEU A 59 8.12 16.59 9.25
C LEU A 59 8.12 15.07 9.22
N GLU A 60 7.36 14.50 10.13
CA GLU A 60 6.99 13.09 10.15
C GLU A 60 5.55 12.97 9.67
N PHE A 61 5.29 11.91 8.92
CA PHE A 61 4.01 11.65 8.27
C PHE A 61 3.66 10.17 8.40
N ILE A 62 2.38 9.89 8.64
CA ILE A 62 1.85 8.54 8.80
C ILE A 62 0.62 8.39 7.91
N GLY A 63 0.62 7.39 7.02
CA GLY A 63 -0.54 7.04 6.18
C GLY A 63 -0.21 7.12 4.69
N PRO A 64 -1.21 7.33 3.82
CA PRO A 64 -2.65 7.42 4.13
C PRO A 64 -3.27 6.04 4.45
N PHE A 65 -4.33 6.05 5.26
CA PHE A 65 -5.19 4.89 5.50
C PHE A 65 -6.64 5.21 5.16
N LEU A 66 -7.50 4.20 5.18
CA LEU A 66 -8.94 4.37 4.94
C LEU A 66 -9.69 4.45 6.26
N LEU A 67 -10.64 5.39 6.33
CA LEU A 67 -11.55 5.60 7.44
C LEU A 67 -12.96 5.60 6.89
N ASN A 68 -13.87 4.82 7.49
CA ASN A 68 -15.28 4.84 7.11
C ASN A 68 -16.07 5.86 7.96
N GLU A 69 -17.39 5.91 7.72
CA GLU A 69 -18.30 6.83 8.41
C GLU A 69 -18.38 6.58 9.92
N GLN A 70 -18.16 5.34 10.35
CA GLN A 70 -18.11 4.94 11.77
C GLN A 70 -16.72 5.16 12.39
N GLU A 71 -15.85 5.95 11.75
CA GLU A 71 -14.47 6.20 12.17
C GLU A 71 -13.65 4.91 12.39
N THR A 72 -13.99 3.84 11.68
CA THR A 72 -13.26 2.57 11.69
C THR A 72 -12.10 2.63 10.72
N LEU A 73 -10.91 2.24 11.17
CA LEU A 73 -9.73 2.14 10.33
C LEU A 73 -9.73 0.84 9.53
N TRP A 74 -9.36 0.94 8.26
CA TRP A 74 -9.28 -0.18 7.33
C TRP A 74 -7.89 -0.26 6.69
N PHE A 75 -7.38 -1.48 6.60
CA PHE A 75 -6.05 -1.80 6.07
C PHE A 75 -6.13 -2.93 5.04
N PRO A 76 -5.11 -3.11 4.18
CA PRO A 76 -5.12 -4.23 3.26
C PRO A 76 -5.13 -5.58 3.98
N THR A 77 -6.00 -6.49 3.53
CA THR A 77 -6.11 -7.83 4.10
C THR A 77 -4.78 -8.59 3.95
N PRO A 78 -4.28 -9.24 5.03
CA PRO A 78 -3.08 -10.08 4.98
C PRO A 78 -3.13 -11.09 3.84
N LYS A 79 -2.09 -11.13 3.00
CA LYS A 79 -2.07 -11.94 1.77
C LYS A 79 -1.97 -13.45 2.00
N ASN A 80 -1.72 -13.87 3.23
CA ASN A 80 -1.76 -15.28 3.62
C ASN A 80 -3.14 -15.73 4.13
N LEU A 81 -4.16 -14.87 4.23
CA LEU A 81 -5.48 -15.29 4.68
C LEU A 81 -6.30 -15.92 3.54
N MET A 82 -6.94 -17.04 3.87
CA MET A 82 -7.83 -17.79 2.99
C MET A 82 -9.20 -17.94 3.67
N ALA A 83 -10.27 -17.88 2.87
CA ALA A 83 -11.64 -18.09 3.33
C ALA A 83 -12.03 -19.57 3.19
N ILE A 84 -12.62 -20.12 4.25
CA ILE A 84 -13.02 -21.53 4.32
C ILE A 84 -14.54 -21.65 4.38
N CYS A 85 -15.05 -22.58 3.58
CA CYS A 85 -16.43 -22.96 3.52
C CYS A 85 -16.61 -24.47 3.77
N HIS A 86 -17.79 -24.87 4.26
CA HIS A 86 -18.15 -26.27 4.41
C HIS A 86 -18.99 -26.73 3.22
N LYS A 87 -18.73 -27.94 2.73
CA LYS A 87 -19.58 -28.60 1.73
C LYS A 87 -20.95 -28.85 2.34
N VAL A 88 -21.99 -28.27 1.75
CA VAL A 88 -23.38 -28.64 2.07
C VAL A 88 -23.69 -29.91 1.28
N ASN A 89 -24.36 -30.89 1.91
CA ASN A 89 -24.65 -32.24 1.40
C ASN A 89 -25.47 -32.33 0.08
N ASN A 90 -25.57 -31.27 -0.73
CA ASN A 90 -26.21 -31.31 -2.05
C ASN A 90 -25.27 -30.79 -3.15
N ASP A 91 -24.82 -31.77 -3.95
CA ASP A 91 -24.41 -31.73 -5.34
C ASP A 91 -24.41 -30.36 -6.05
N GLN A 92 -23.20 -29.83 -6.23
CA GLN A 92 -22.58 -29.58 -7.53
C GLN A 92 -21.11 -29.25 -7.24
N GLU A 93 -20.18 -30.10 -7.68
CA GLU A 93 -18.77 -29.73 -7.72
C GLU A 93 -18.67 -28.44 -8.54
N VAL A 94 -18.42 -27.32 -7.89
CA VAL A 94 -18.09 -26.08 -8.58
C VAL A 94 -16.72 -26.33 -9.23
N PRO A 95 -16.61 -26.31 -10.57
CA PRO A 95 -15.32 -26.45 -11.23
C PRO A 95 -14.31 -25.46 -10.65
N GLU A 96 -13.06 -25.86 -10.45
CA GLU A 96 -12.01 -24.99 -9.88
C GLU A 96 -11.91 -23.64 -10.62
N ASP A 97 -12.20 -23.64 -11.93
CA ASP A 97 -12.22 -22.46 -12.80
C ASP A 97 -13.32 -21.42 -12.47
N ASN A 98 -14.31 -21.79 -11.66
CA ASN A 98 -15.41 -20.91 -11.22
C ASN A 98 -15.25 -20.39 -9.79
N LEU A 99 -14.12 -20.66 -9.12
CA LEU A 99 -13.83 -20.08 -7.81
C LEU A 99 -13.64 -18.57 -7.95
N LYS A 100 -14.47 -17.79 -7.25
CA LYS A 100 -14.29 -16.34 -7.14
C LYS A 100 -12.97 -16.05 -6.40
N ASP A 101 -12.21 -15.07 -6.88
CA ASP A 101 -10.99 -14.60 -6.20
C ASP A 101 -11.25 -14.21 -4.73
N THR A 102 -12.45 -13.68 -4.45
CA THR A 102 -12.91 -13.32 -3.10
C THR A 102 -14.22 -14.00 -2.74
N ALA A 103 -14.30 -14.47 -1.49
CA ALA A 103 -15.51 -15.05 -0.92
C ALA A 103 -16.38 -13.96 -0.26
N ASP A 104 -17.59 -13.75 -0.79
CA ASP A 104 -18.57 -12.82 -0.20
C ASP A 104 -19.06 -13.30 1.17
N THR A 105 -19.13 -14.62 1.35
CA THR A 105 -19.56 -15.31 2.57
C THR A 105 -18.63 -16.50 2.83
N PHE A 106 -18.21 -16.67 4.07
CA PHE A 106 -17.40 -17.80 4.53
C PHE A 106 -17.68 -18.08 6.01
N GLN A 107 -17.34 -19.29 6.46
CA GLN A 107 -17.60 -19.74 7.83
C GLN A 107 -16.42 -19.44 8.76
N LYS A 108 -15.19 -19.54 8.25
CA LYS A 108 -13.98 -19.17 8.98
C LYS A 108 -12.86 -18.74 8.02
N THR A 109 -11.79 -18.18 8.56
CA THR A 109 -10.54 -18.00 7.82
C THR A 109 -9.45 -18.93 8.33
N THR A 110 -8.49 -19.22 7.44
CA THR A 110 -7.24 -19.89 7.77
C THR A 110 -6.06 -19.14 7.16
N ARG A 111 -4.84 -19.55 7.51
CA ARG A 111 -3.60 -18.92 7.03
C ARG A 111 -2.80 -19.90 6.19
N LEU A 112 -2.21 -19.42 5.10
CA LEU A 112 -1.18 -20.15 4.36
C LEU A 112 0.04 -20.33 5.27
N THR A 113 0.62 -21.53 5.24
CA THR A 113 1.81 -21.93 6.00
C THR A 113 2.98 -22.22 5.03
N PRO A 114 4.24 -21.99 5.42
CA PRO A 114 5.38 -22.46 4.63
C PRO A 114 5.31 -23.97 4.40
N ALA A 115 5.56 -24.42 3.18
CA ALA A 115 5.42 -25.83 2.81
C ALA A 115 6.29 -26.78 3.67
N SER A 116 5.72 -27.92 4.05
CA SER A 116 6.45 -29.03 4.65
C SER A 116 6.62 -30.18 3.64
N GLY A 117 7.75 -30.90 3.72
CA GLY A 117 8.03 -32.05 2.85
C GLY A 117 8.62 -31.70 1.47
N ASN A 118 8.86 -32.73 0.66
CA ASN A 118 9.61 -32.63 -0.61
C ASN A 118 8.73 -32.36 -1.84
N SER A 119 7.40 -32.42 -1.73
CA SER A 119 6.50 -32.27 -2.89
C SER A 119 6.60 -30.92 -3.59
N TRP A 120 7.12 -29.90 -2.90
CA TRP A 120 7.21 -28.52 -3.36
C TRP A 120 8.62 -28.12 -3.83
N HIS A 121 9.55 -29.06 -3.96
CA HIS A 121 10.96 -28.77 -4.25
C HIS A 121 11.22 -28.05 -5.59
N HIS A 122 10.32 -28.16 -6.55
CA HIS A 122 10.38 -27.44 -7.83
C HIS A 122 9.86 -26.00 -7.77
N ILE A 123 9.13 -25.63 -6.71
CA ILE A 123 8.59 -24.28 -6.52
C ILE A 123 9.49 -23.56 -5.52
N GLN A 124 10.39 -22.74 -6.03
CA GLN A 124 11.36 -22.00 -5.21
C GLN A 124 11.26 -20.51 -5.47
N HIS A 125 11.54 -19.71 -4.45
CA HIS A 125 11.72 -18.28 -4.64
C HIS A 125 13.05 -18.01 -5.37
N PRO A 126 13.06 -17.09 -6.35
CA PRO A 126 14.29 -16.72 -7.04
C PRO A 126 15.36 -16.28 -6.04
N GLY A 127 16.54 -16.91 -6.10
CA GLY A 127 17.67 -16.54 -5.25
C GLY A 127 17.69 -17.15 -3.85
N SER A 128 16.78 -18.06 -3.48
CA SER A 128 16.96 -18.84 -2.26
C SER A 128 16.26 -20.21 -2.25
N PRO A 129 16.98 -21.30 -1.96
CA PRO A 129 16.37 -22.61 -1.70
C PRO A 129 15.77 -22.73 -0.29
N THR A 130 16.00 -21.78 0.62
CA THR A 130 15.54 -21.86 2.02
C THR A 130 14.12 -21.35 2.21
N ILE A 131 13.69 -20.39 1.39
CA ILE A 131 12.37 -19.78 1.49
C ILE A 131 11.37 -20.70 0.80
N LYS A 132 10.42 -21.23 1.58
CA LYS A 132 9.46 -22.21 1.09
C LYS A 132 8.21 -21.52 0.54
N PRO A 133 7.54 -22.10 -0.47
CA PRO A 133 6.27 -21.60 -0.94
C PRO A 133 5.22 -21.65 0.19
N MET A 134 4.32 -20.67 0.19
CA MET A 134 3.20 -20.61 1.12
C MET A 134 2.04 -21.44 0.58
N ILE A 135 1.62 -22.46 1.33
CA ILE A 135 0.57 -23.40 0.93
C ILE A 135 -0.59 -23.37 1.93
N PRO A 136 -1.82 -23.73 1.51
CA PRO A 136 -2.91 -23.92 2.44
C PRO A 136 -2.60 -25.05 3.43
N PRO A 137 -3.06 -24.93 4.69
CA PRO A 137 -2.94 -26.01 5.66
C PRO A 137 -3.90 -27.15 5.30
N GLU A 138 -3.70 -28.32 5.92
CA GLU A 138 -4.66 -29.42 5.82
C GLU A 138 -6.03 -28.97 6.38
N LEU A 139 -7.08 -29.21 5.60
CA LEU A 139 -8.46 -28.89 5.95
C LEU A 139 -9.18 -30.15 6.46
N SER A 140 -10.24 -29.98 7.27
CA SER A 140 -11.10 -31.11 7.62
C SER A 140 -11.87 -31.60 6.38
N GLY A 141 -12.34 -32.85 6.40
CA GLY A 141 -12.86 -33.51 5.19
C GLY A 141 -14.05 -32.81 4.51
N ASP A 142 -14.82 -32.03 5.25
CA ASP A 142 -15.95 -31.24 4.76
C ASP A 142 -15.58 -29.79 4.41
N GLU A 143 -14.36 -29.33 4.74
CA GLU A 143 -13.88 -27.99 4.49
C GLU A 143 -13.22 -27.85 3.12
N PHE A 144 -13.43 -26.70 2.48
CA PHE A 144 -12.73 -26.33 1.26
C PHE A 144 -12.44 -24.83 1.24
N ILE A 145 -11.45 -24.44 0.44
CA ILE A 145 -11.11 -23.03 0.22
C ILE A 145 -12.10 -22.45 -0.77
N CYS A 146 -12.87 -21.45 -0.34
CA CYS A 146 -13.86 -20.78 -1.19
C CYS A 146 -13.39 -19.41 -1.71
N GLY A 147 -12.11 -19.10 -1.56
CA GLY A 147 -11.45 -17.88 -2.07
C GLY A 147 -10.64 -17.17 -1.00
N ARG A 148 -10.39 -15.87 -1.19
CA ARG A 148 -9.79 -14.99 -0.17
C ARG A 148 -10.86 -14.13 0.52
N PRO A 149 -10.62 -13.65 1.75
CA PRO A 149 -11.45 -12.58 2.30
C PRO A 149 -11.35 -11.32 1.43
N LYS A 150 -12.33 -10.42 1.58
CA LYS A 150 -12.36 -9.13 0.87
C LYS A 150 -11.07 -8.31 1.13
N PRO A 151 -10.68 -7.40 0.21
CA PRO A 151 -9.34 -6.79 0.19
C PRO A 151 -9.01 -5.89 1.38
N TRP A 152 -9.99 -5.42 2.14
CA TRP A 152 -9.79 -4.56 3.30
C TRP A 152 -10.20 -5.26 4.58
N ILE A 153 -9.38 -5.17 5.63
CA ILE A 153 -9.65 -5.68 6.98
C ILE A 153 -9.75 -4.51 7.95
N ARG A 154 -10.72 -4.54 8.87
CA ARG A 154 -10.85 -3.53 9.92
C ARG A 154 -9.74 -3.67 10.97
N ALA A 155 -9.36 -2.56 11.61
CA ALA A 155 -8.27 -2.50 12.58
C ALA A 155 -8.37 -3.53 13.72
N THR A 156 -9.56 -3.74 14.26
CA THR A 156 -9.80 -4.69 15.35
C THR A 156 -9.56 -6.14 14.92
N ALA A 157 -9.97 -6.51 13.71
CA ALA A 157 -9.72 -7.83 13.14
C ALA A 157 -8.25 -8.02 12.75
N LEU A 158 -7.58 -6.97 12.26
CA LEU A 158 -6.13 -7.00 12.03
C LEU A 158 -5.36 -7.21 13.34
N ARG A 159 -5.78 -6.56 14.43
CA ARG A 159 -5.22 -6.79 15.77
C ARG A 159 -5.40 -8.25 16.20
N ASP A 160 -6.59 -8.82 16.05
CA ASP A 160 -6.84 -10.23 16.36
C ASP A 160 -5.95 -11.16 15.50
N TYR A 161 -5.77 -10.81 14.22
CA TYR A 161 -4.83 -11.49 13.33
C TYR A 161 -3.38 -11.43 13.83
N LEU A 162 -2.90 -10.27 14.29
CA LEU A 162 -1.54 -10.12 14.86
C LEU A 162 -1.37 -10.92 16.16
N GLN A 163 -2.43 -11.10 16.93
CA GLN A 163 -2.45 -11.96 18.13
C GLN A 163 -2.44 -13.47 17.83
N GLY A 164 -2.48 -13.87 16.55
CA GLY A 164 -2.52 -15.26 16.13
C GLY A 164 -3.92 -15.87 16.02
N LYS A 165 -4.98 -15.07 16.21
CA LYS A 165 -6.38 -15.50 15.98
C LYS A 165 -6.73 -15.38 14.51
N ASN A 166 -7.67 -16.18 14.03
CA ASN A 166 -8.17 -16.06 12.66
C ASN A 166 -9.50 -15.29 12.68
N PRO A 167 -9.59 -14.10 12.04
CA PRO A 167 -10.84 -13.37 11.94
C PRO A 167 -11.88 -14.21 11.19
N SER A 168 -13.07 -14.39 11.76
CA SER A 168 -14.06 -15.34 11.23
C SER A 168 -15.33 -14.67 10.70
N HIS A 169 -15.53 -13.38 10.97
CA HIS A 169 -16.74 -12.69 10.53
C HIS A 169 -16.51 -12.02 9.17
N SER A 170 -17.42 -12.23 8.22
CA SER A 170 -17.37 -11.55 6.92
C SER A 170 -17.40 -10.02 7.05
N SER A 171 -18.04 -9.49 8.11
CA SER A 171 -18.06 -8.06 8.44
C SER A 171 -16.72 -7.50 8.94
N ASP A 172 -15.74 -8.35 9.23
CA ASP A 172 -14.35 -7.92 9.48
C ASP A 172 -13.68 -7.40 8.21
N PHE A 173 -14.26 -7.68 7.05
CA PHE A 173 -13.69 -7.42 5.74
C PHE A 173 -14.61 -6.58 4.84
N GLU A 174 -14.02 -5.79 3.96
CA GLU A 174 -14.74 -4.88 3.06
C GLU A 174 -14.14 -4.89 1.65
N ASN A 175 -15.00 -4.68 0.65
CA ASN A 175 -14.59 -4.47 -0.73
C ASN A 175 -13.92 -3.11 -0.90
N ASN A 176 -13.33 -2.83 -2.06
CA ASN A 176 -12.77 -1.50 -2.33
C ASN A 176 -13.86 -0.42 -2.13
N PRO A 177 -13.70 0.51 -1.18
CA PRO A 177 -14.70 1.54 -0.91
C PRO A 177 -14.64 2.70 -1.91
N TRP A 178 -14.28 2.41 -3.15
CA TRP A 178 -14.23 3.38 -4.23
C TRP A 178 -14.61 2.71 -5.53
N ASP A 179 -15.12 3.53 -6.45
CA ASP A 179 -15.47 3.10 -7.79
C ASP A 179 -14.52 3.77 -8.80
N ILE A 180 -14.38 3.15 -9.97
CA ILE A 180 -13.58 3.69 -11.07
C ILE A 180 -14.46 4.53 -11.97
N GLN A 181 -14.05 5.77 -12.23
CA GLN A 181 -14.73 6.67 -13.15
C GLN A 181 -13.83 6.99 -14.34
N VAL A 182 -14.32 6.68 -15.54
CA VAL A 182 -13.61 6.93 -16.79
C VAL A 182 -14.09 8.27 -17.36
N LEU A 183 -13.17 9.21 -17.53
CA LEU A 183 -13.44 10.57 -17.99
C LEU A 183 -12.65 10.88 -19.26
N PRO A 184 -13.32 10.93 -20.41
CA PRO A 184 -12.70 11.35 -21.65
C PRO A 184 -12.63 12.88 -21.72
N HIS A 185 -11.48 13.39 -22.18
CA HIS A 185 -11.19 14.81 -22.31
C HIS A 185 -10.75 15.14 -23.73
N ILE A 186 -11.09 16.35 -24.17
CA ILE A 186 -10.75 16.88 -25.48
C ILE A 186 -10.11 18.26 -25.37
N ASN A 187 -9.15 18.53 -26.26
CA ASN A 187 -8.63 19.87 -26.46
C ASN A 187 -9.37 20.55 -27.62
N MET A 188 -9.88 21.75 -27.35
CA MET A 188 -10.58 22.60 -28.33
C MET A 188 -9.63 23.63 -28.92
N GLN A 189 -9.71 23.83 -30.24
CA GLN A 189 -8.95 24.87 -30.91
C GLN A 189 -9.34 26.26 -30.39
N ILE A 190 -8.35 27.10 -30.09
CA ILE A 190 -8.58 28.45 -29.59
C ILE A 190 -9.37 29.27 -30.63
N GLY A 191 -10.49 29.84 -30.20
CA GLY A 191 -11.36 30.66 -31.06
C GLY A 191 -12.27 29.87 -31.99
N MET A 192 -12.20 28.54 -31.99
CA MET A 192 -13.08 27.68 -32.78
C MET A 192 -13.87 26.71 -31.88
N ARG A 193 -15.05 26.29 -32.33
CA ARG A 193 -15.82 25.21 -31.70
C ARG A 193 -15.47 23.85 -32.31
N GLN A 194 -14.18 23.62 -32.57
CA GLN A 194 -13.67 22.41 -33.20
C GLN A 194 -12.57 21.79 -32.34
N VAL A 195 -12.53 20.45 -32.32
CA VAL A 195 -11.50 19.67 -31.62
C VAL A 195 -10.19 19.75 -32.40
N GLU A 196 -9.06 19.84 -31.70
CA GLU A 196 -7.75 19.79 -32.37
C GLU A 196 -7.54 18.43 -33.09
N GLU A 197 -6.94 18.42 -34.28
CA GLU A 197 -6.76 17.17 -35.04
C GLU A 197 -5.62 16.28 -34.52
N LYS A 198 -4.63 16.84 -33.81
CA LYS A 198 -3.48 16.10 -33.27
C LYS A 198 -3.51 16.08 -31.75
N ALA A 199 -3.27 14.90 -31.17
CA ALA A 199 -2.94 14.74 -29.76
C ALA A 199 -4.00 15.27 -28.77
N SER A 200 -5.28 15.23 -29.18
CA SER A 200 -6.36 16.03 -28.58
C SER A 200 -7.34 15.24 -27.72
N TYR A 201 -7.08 13.95 -27.47
CA TYR A 201 -7.94 13.10 -26.65
C TYR A 201 -7.12 12.41 -25.55
N PHE A 202 -7.55 12.56 -24.30
CA PHE A 202 -7.00 11.79 -23.19
C PHE A 202 -8.11 11.27 -22.29
N THR A 203 -7.92 10.08 -21.72
CA THR A 203 -8.89 9.47 -20.81
C THR A 203 -8.27 9.35 -19.42
N GLU A 204 -8.90 10.01 -18.46
CA GLU A 204 -8.60 9.81 -17.04
C GLU A 204 -9.37 8.61 -16.54
N VAL A 205 -8.68 7.70 -15.86
CA VAL A 205 -9.32 6.60 -15.12
C VAL A 205 -9.16 6.93 -13.65
N ALA A 206 -10.08 7.76 -13.16
CA ALA A 206 -10.08 8.34 -11.84
C ALA A 206 -10.79 7.44 -10.82
N VAL A 207 -10.57 7.75 -9.54
CA VAL A 207 -11.14 7.05 -8.39
C VAL A 207 -12.18 7.95 -7.74
N ARG A 208 -13.40 7.45 -7.58
CA ARG A 208 -14.45 8.09 -6.77
C ARG A 208 -14.57 7.33 -5.46
N LEU A 209 -14.16 7.95 -4.36
CA LEU A 209 -14.35 7.39 -3.03
C LEU A 209 -15.86 7.34 -2.72
N ARG A 210 -16.34 6.25 -2.12
CA ARG A 210 -17.76 6.11 -1.79
C ARG A 210 -18.16 7.08 -0.68
N PRO A 211 -19.42 7.53 -0.63
CA PRO A 211 -19.90 8.38 0.45
C PRO A 211 -19.60 7.79 1.83
N GLY A 212 -19.22 8.65 2.77
CA GLY A 212 -18.84 8.26 4.14
C GLY A 212 -17.41 7.75 4.30
N TRP A 213 -16.72 7.38 3.22
CA TRP A 213 -15.31 6.98 3.27
C TRP A 213 -14.38 8.18 3.09
N LYS A 214 -13.27 8.17 3.81
CA LYS A 214 -12.24 9.22 3.80
C LYS A 214 -10.85 8.60 3.83
N LEU A 215 -9.86 9.38 3.40
CA LEU A 215 -8.47 9.09 3.73
C LEU A 215 -8.16 9.69 5.10
N VAL A 216 -7.27 9.06 5.87
CA VAL A 216 -6.77 9.57 7.14
C VAL A 216 -5.25 9.50 7.18
N ALA A 217 -4.62 10.54 7.72
CA ALA A 217 -3.18 10.62 7.84
C ALA A 217 -2.74 11.40 9.09
N GLY A 218 -1.60 11.03 9.64
CA GLY A 218 -0.92 11.72 10.73
C GLY A 218 0.19 12.61 10.19
N LEU A 219 0.38 13.78 10.79
CA LEU A 219 1.51 14.68 10.49
C LEU A 219 2.05 15.28 11.79
N SER A 220 3.37 15.50 11.88
CA SER A 220 4.01 16.16 13.03
C SER A 220 3.80 17.69 13.09
N VAL A 221 2.68 18.18 12.53
CA VAL A 221 2.24 19.58 12.62
C VAL A 221 0.77 19.59 12.98
N GLY A 222 0.38 20.43 13.93
CA GLY A 222 -1.00 20.62 14.36
C GLY A 222 -1.75 21.69 13.53
N HIS A 223 -3.07 21.76 13.71
CA HIS A 223 -3.93 22.83 13.20
C HIS A 223 -3.96 22.97 11.66
N LEU A 224 -3.74 21.89 10.90
CA LEU A 224 -3.99 21.91 9.47
C LEU A 224 -5.48 21.81 9.16
N GLN A 225 -5.99 22.79 8.43
CA GLN A 225 -7.35 22.80 7.90
C GLN A 225 -7.38 23.58 6.59
N GLY A 226 -8.14 23.09 5.61
CA GLY A 226 -8.35 23.81 4.36
C GLY A 226 -8.51 22.90 3.15
N VAL A 227 -8.53 23.50 1.98
CA VAL A 227 -8.66 22.77 0.70
C VAL A 227 -7.31 22.71 0.01
N VAL A 228 -6.85 21.50 -0.31
CA VAL A 228 -5.59 21.28 -1.03
C VAL A 228 -5.83 20.52 -2.32
N ARG A 229 -4.88 20.62 -3.25
CA ARG A 229 -4.82 19.73 -4.40
C ARG A 229 -4.25 18.38 -3.96
N LEU A 230 -4.88 17.28 -4.37
CA LEU A 230 -4.39 15.93 -4.15
C LEU A 230 -4.56 15.11 -5.41
N GLY A 231 -3.45 14.55 -5.91
CA GLY A 231 -3.42 13.82 -7.18
C GLY A 231 -3.13 14.71 -8.38
N GLY A 232 -3.38 14.17 -9.58
CA GLY A 232 -3.23 14.85 -10.86
C GLY A 232 -4.42 15.77 -11.18
N GLU A 233 -4.30 16.53 -12.26
CA GLU A 233 -5.41 17.26 -12.92
C GLU A 233 -6.19 18.24 -12.02
N GLY A 234 -5.57 18.65 -10.91
CA GLY A 234 -6.10 19.71 -10.06
C GLY A 234 -7.25 19.29 -9.14
N HIS A 235 -7.51 18.00 -8.99
CA HIS A 235 -8.49 17.49 -8.02
C HIS A 235 -8.17 17.94 -6.60
N ARG A 236 -9.22 18.10 -5.79
CA ARG A 236 -9.14 18.75 -4.47
C ARG A 236 -9.74 17.89 -3.37
N VAL A 237 -9.16 18.06 -2.19
CA VAL A 237 -9.63 17.44 -0.95
C VAL A 237 -9.78 18.51 0.12
N LEU A 238 -10.74 18.30 1.02
CA LEU A 238 -10.88 19.04 2.26
C LEU A 238 -10.10 18.31 3.36
N VAL A 239 -9.20 19.04 4.02
CA VAL A 239 -8.42 18.56 5.16
C VAL A 239 -9.05 19.11 6.44
N THR A 240 -9.36 18.23 7.39
CA THR A 240 -9.88 18.62 8.70
C THR A 240 -9.15 17.88 9.83
N PRO A 241 -8.89 18.55 10.98
CA PRO A 241 -8.33 17.88 12.16
C PRO A 241 -9.22 16.73 12.65
N LEU A 242 -8.60 15.63 13.06
CA LEU A 242 -9.23 14.50 13.72
C LEU A 242 -8.72 14.43 15.17
N ILE A 243 -9.64 14.47 16.14
CA ILE A 243 -9.31 14.65 17.56
C ILE A 243 -8.50 13.47 18.11
N SER A 244 -8.87 12.24 17.76
CA SER A 244 -8.23 11.04 18.27
C SER A 244 -8.43 9.86 17.33
N LEU A 245 -7.48 8.93 17.33
CA LEU A 245 -7.54 7.73 16.51
C LEU A 245 -7.07 6.51 17.34
N HIS A 246 -7.83 6.14 18.38
CA HIS A 246 -7.41 5.10 19.35
C HIS A 246 -7.07 3.75 18.72
N GLN A 247 -7.75 3.36 17.65
CA GLN A 247 -7.46 2.13 16.90
C GLN A 247 -6.03 2.10 16.35
N TRP A 248 -5.42 3.26 16.10
CA TRP A 248 -4.03 3.36 15.67
C TRP A 248 -3.08 3.01 16.81
N ASP A 249 -3.28 3.59 17.99
CA ASP A 249 -2.42 3.38 19.15
C ASP A 249 -2.40 1.90 19.55
N ASP A 250 -3.58 1.25 19.52
CA ASP A 250 -3.74 -0.19 19.72
C ASP A 250 -2.94 -1.04 18.73
N LEU A 251 -2.85 -0.63 17.46
CA LEU A 251 -2.08 -1.36 16.45
C LEU A 251 -0.58 -1.10 16.58
N MET A 252 -0.18 0.10 17.01
CA MET A 252 1.24 0.45 17.16
C MET A 252 1.93 -0.27 18.31
N SER A 253 1.18 -0.88 19.23
CA SER A 253 1.76 -1.81 20.21
C SER A 253 2.43 -3.03 19.55
N TYR A 254 2.09 -3.35 18.31
CA TYR A 254 2.67 -4.44 17.52
C TYR A 254 3.86 -3.99 16.66
N SER A 255 4.36 -2.75 16.81
CA SER A 255 5.50 -2.26 16.02
C SER A 255 6.85 -2.87 16.42
N GLN A 256 6.93 -3.52 17.59
CA GLN A 256 8.12 -4.19 18.09
C GLN A 256 8.03 -5.72 17.94
N PRO A 257 9.13 -6.40 17.60
CA PRO A 257 9.13 -7.81 17.24
C PRO A 257 9.19 -8.78 18.44
N ASP A 258 8.81 -8.35 19.64
CA ASP A 258 9.09 -9.11 20.87
C ASP A 258 8.41 -10.49 20.86
N SER A 259 9.23 -11.54 20.75
CA SER A 259 8.81 -12.96 20.60
C SER A 259 7.97 -13.28 19.35
N ALA A 260 7.95 -12.38 18.36
CA ALA A 260 7.21 -12.57 17.11
C ALA A 260 7.95 -13.50 16.14
N ASN A 261 7.18 -14.31 15.40
CA ASN A 261 7.66 -15.22 14.35
C ASN A 261 7.06 -14.88 12.97
N PHE A 262 6.28 -13.80 12.87
CA PHE A 262 5.83 -13.26 11.59
C PHE A 262 5.63 -11.74 11.64
N SER A 263 5.59 -11.11 10.47
CA SER A 263 5.22 -9.70 10.33
C SER A 263 4.25 -9.45 9.17
N TYR A 264 3.48 -8.39 9.32
CA TYR A 264 2.55 -7.83 8.36
C TYR A 264 3.07 -6.45 7.92
N LEU A 265 3.14 -6.21 6.61
CA LEU A 265 3.56 -4.94 6.05
C LEU A 265 2.38 -3.95 6.01
N LEU A 266 2.45 -2.89 6.82
CA LEU A 266 1.40 -1.89 6.99
C LEU A 266 1.41 -0.82 5.91
N THR A 267 2.60 -0.42 5.45
CA THR A 267 2.79 0.64 4.45
C THR A 267 3.75 0.16 3.36
N PRO A 268 3.68 0.74 2.14
CA PRO A 268 4.53 0.29 1.04
C PRO A 268 6.00 0.32 1.46
N GLY A 269 6.74 -0.74 1.17
CA GLY A 269 8.16 -0.86 1.54
C GLY A 269 9.05 -1.06 0.33
N LEU A 270 10.37 -0.95 0.55
CA LEU A 270 11.39 -1.15 -0.46
C LEU A 270 12.30 -2.29 -0.01
N ALA A 271 12.20 -3.40 -0.72
CA ALA A 271 12.95 -4.62 -0.47
C ALA A 271 14.09 -4.71 -1.49
N GLN A 272 15.28 -4.22 -1.15
CA GLN A 272 16.44 -4.27 -2.03
C GLN A 272 16.97 -5.70 -2.14
N SER A 273 16.85 -6.29 -3.33
CA SER A 273 17.22 -7.69 -3.59
C SER A 273 18.69 -7.86 -3.98
N GLU A 274 19.37 -6.78 -4.34
CA GLU A 274 20.80 -6.77 -4.68
C GLU A 274 21.52 -5.66 -3.93
N ILE A 275 22.64 -5.99 -3.31
CA ILE A 275 23.45 -5.03 -2.55
C ILE A 275 23.94 -3.93 -3.51
N ASP A 276 23.80 -2.67 -3.10
CA ASP A 276 24.22 -1.47 -3.84
C ASP A 276 23.60 -1.26 -5.24
N GLN A 277 22.63 -2.07 -5.66
CA GLN A 277 21.89 -1.89 -6.91
C GLN A 277 20.42 -1.52 -6.64
N PRO A 278 19.80 -0.68 -7.48
CA PRO A 278 18.39 -0.32 -7.37
C PRO A 278 17.45 -1.42 -7.90
N VAL A 279 17.76 -2.69 -7.58
CA VAL A 279 16.94 -3.85 -7.90
C VAL A 279 16.12 -4.19 -6.67
N TYR A 280 14.80 -4.28 -6.86
CA TYR A 280 13.84 -4.47 -5.78
C TYR A 280 13.06 -5.77 -5.99
N GLY A 281 12.96 -6.57 -4.92
CA GLY A 281 12.17 -7.79 -4.87
C GLY A 281 11.01 -7.68 -3.86
N VAL A 282 10.52 -8.84 -3.41
CA VAL A 282 9.47 -8.92 -2.37
C VAL A 282 10.05 -8.92 -0.96
N TYR A 283 11.33 -9.27 -0.81
CA TYR A 283 12.09 -9.24 0.44
C TYR A 283 13.53 -8.77 0.17
N PRO A 284 14.20 -8.15 1.15
CA PRO A 284 15.58 -7.75 0.98
C PRO A 284 16.50 -8.96 1.10
N VAL A 285 17.62 -8.96 0.36
CA VAL A 285 18.58 -10.09 0.36
C VAL A 285 19.09 -10.44 1.76
N SER A 286 19.21 -9.44 2.64
CA SER A 286 19.62 -9.60 4.04
C SER A 286 18.64 -10.39 4.90
N TRP A 287 17.42 -10.65 4.44
CA TRP A 287 16.42 -11.42 5.18
C TRP A 287 16.41 -12.92 4.79
N THR A 288 17.19 -13.32 3.80
CA THR A 288 17.14 -14.67 3.21
C THR A 288 17.30 -15.80 4.23
N GLU A 289 18.20 -15.64 5.20
CA GLU A 289 18.46 -16.65 6.25
C GLU A 289 17.40 -16.65 7.38
N TYR A 290 16.60 -15.59 7.48
CA TYR A 290 15.58 -15.43 8.53
C TYR A 290 14.19 -15.89 8.06
N LEU A 291 13.94 -15.90 6.76
CA LEU A 291 12.61 -16.12 6.18
C LEU A 291 12.30 -17.60 5.94
N ALA A 292 11.21 -18.07 6.55
CA ALA A 292 10.63 -19.37 6.28
C ALA A 292 9.68 -19.36 5.07
N GLY A 293 8.95 -18.26 4.87
CA GLY A 293 7.99 -18.12 3.78
C GLY A 293 7.42 -16.70 3.67
N ILE A 294 6.82 -16.40 2.52
CA ILE A 294 6.36 -15.05 2.18
C ILE A 294 5.05 -15.13 1.40
N ALA A 295 4.06 -14.32 1.77
CA ALA A 295 2.84 -14.12 1.00
C ALA A 295 2.71 -12.64 0.62
N SER A 296 2.72 -12.34 -0.69
CA SER A 296 2.66 -10.96 -1.22
C SER A 296 1.90 -10.93 -2.54
N ASP A 297 1.60 -9.71 -3.00
CA ASP A 297 1.03 -9.43 -4.33
C ASP A 297 2.12 -8.87 -5.27
N ARG A 298 1.72 -8.51 -6.50
CA ARG A 298 2.61 -7.83 -7.45
C ARG A 298 3.11 -6.50 -6.89
N ALA A 299 4.36 -6.17 -7.23
CA ALA A 299 4.98 -4.92 -6.81
C ALA A 299 4.20 -3.70 -7.34
N ILE A 300 4.16 -2.65 -6.52
CA ILE A 300 3.62 -1.36 -6.88
C ILE A 300 4.73 -0.58 -7.58
N LEU A 301 4.60 -0.37 -8.89
CA LEU A 301 5.52 0.47 -9.65
C LEU A 301 5.12 1.93 -9.48
N TRP A 302 6.02 2.72 -8.90
CA TRP A 302 5.80 4.14 -8.71
C TRP A 302 7.07 4.96 -8.93
N GLY A 303 6.91 6.06 -9.67
CA GLY A 303 7.90 7.09 -9.87
C GLY A 303 7.17 8.39 -10.11
N GLY A 304 7.49 9.41 -9.31
CA GLY A 304 6.83 10.71 -9.39
C GLY A 304 7.45 11.63 -10.43
N ILE A 305 6.86 12.81 -10.52
CA ILE A 305 7.39 13.94 -11.28
C ILE A 305 7.82 15.01 -10.27
N SER A 306 8.92 15.69 -10.55
CA SER A 306 9.42 16.81 -9.78
C SER A 306 9.81 17.97 -10.70
N SER A 307 9.94 19.16 -10.13
CA SER A 307 10.53 20.32 -10.79
C SER A 307 11.89 20.61 -10.16
N ILE A 308 12.97 20.57 -10.93
CA ILE A 308 14.33 20.81 -10.45
C ILE A 308 14.80 22.18 -10.95
N GLN A 309 15.37 22.99 -10.06
CA GLN A 309 16.18 24.15 -10.45
C GLN A 309 17.64 23.74 -10.42
N ARG A 310 18.30 23.75 -11.59
CA ARG A 310 19.73 23.47 -11.67
C ARG A 310 20.52 24.61 -11.05
N VAL A 311 21.55 24.26 -10.30
CA VAL A 311 22.53 25.22 -9.80
C VAL A 311 23.69 25.22 -10.78
N ASN A 312 24.08 26.39 -11.29
CA ASN A 312 25.26 26.51 -12.12
C ASN A 312 26.48 26.20 -11.24
N SER A 313 27.21 25.14 -11.58
CA SER A 313 28.36 24.66 -10.80
C SER A 313 29.57 25.61 -10.82
N MET A 314 29.61 26.60 -11.72
CA MET A 314 30.69 27.61 -11.76
C MET A 314 30.35 28.89 -10.99
N THR A 315 29.09 29.35 -11.03
CA THR A 315 28.67 30.62 -10.41
C THR A 315 27.89 30.43 -9.09
N GLY A 316 27.43 29.21 -8.80
CA GLY A 316 26.54 28.93 -7.67
C GLY A 316 25.11 29.49 -7.83
N GLU A 317 24.82 30.16 -8.95
CA GLU A 317 23.52 30.74 -9.21
C GLU A 317 22.51 29.67 -9.62
N LYS A 318 21.30 29.76 -9.06
CA LYS A 318 20.19 28.89 -9.44
C LYS A 318 19.58 29.36 -10.76
N SER A 319 19.36 28.43 -11.67
CA SER A 319 18.50 28.62 -12.84
C SER A 319 17.16 29.22 -12.41
N GLN A 320 16.73 30.30 -13.09
CA GLN A 320 15.39 30.85 -12.90
C GLN A 320 14.32 29.85 -13.36
N ASP A 321 14.64 29.07 -14.40
CA ASP A 321 13.73 28.07 -14.95
C ASP A 321 13.74 26.78 -14.14
N LYS A 322 12.53 26.33 -13.80
CA LYS A 322 12.26 25.01 -13.23
C LYS A 322 12.15 24.01 -14.37
N GLU A 323 13.10 23.08 -14.44
CA GLU A 323 13.05 21.98 -15.40
C GLU A 323 12.16 20.84 -14.86
N PHE A 324 11.40 20.21 -15.75
CA PHE A 324 10.70 18.96 -15.46
C PHE A 324 11.71 17.82 -15.22
N ALA A 325 11.51 17.04 -14.17
CA ALA A 325 12.32 15.87 -13.89
C ALA A 325 11.47 14.69 -13.45
N LEU A 326 11.84 13.50 -13.92
CA LEU A 326 11.27 12.24 -13.42
C LEU A 326 12.01 11.84 -12.15
N LEU A 327 11.25 11.50 -11.11
CA LEU A 327 11.82 10.85 -9.93
C LEU A 327 12.14 9.39 -10.25
N PRO A 328 13.12 8.78 -9.57
CA PRO A 328 13.45 7.37 -9.75
C PRO A 328 12.20 6.50 -9.60
N GLN A 329 11.95 5.65 -10.60
CA GLN A 329 10.93 4.63 -10.52
C GLN A 329 11.41 3.52 -9.58
N ARG A 330 10.52 3.05 -8.72
CA ARG A 330 10.80 1.93 -7.81
C ARG A 330 9.66 0.95 -7.82
N ALA A 331 10.01 -0.30 -7.52
CA ALA A 331 9.06 -1.36 -7.23
C ALA A 331 8.92 -1.48 -5.72
N TYR A 332 7.76 -1.08 -5.21
CA TYR A 332 7.43 -1.16 -3.79
C TYR A 332 6.72 -2.49 -3.49
N VAL A 333 7.05 -3.07 -2.35
CA VAL A 333 6.29 -4.20 -1.80
C VAL A 333 4.94 -3.68 -1.30
N PRO A 334 3.81 -4.25 -1.74
CA PRO A 334 2.49 -3.76 -1.37
C PRO A 334 2.16 -4.06 0.10
N PRO A 335 1.43 -3.16 0.80
CA PRO A 335 0.92 -3.48 2.11
C PRO A 335 -0.04 -4.68 2.08
N GLY A 336 -0.18 -5.35 3.22
CA GLY A 336 -0.82 -6.67 3.30
C GLY A 336 0.14 -7.82 3.15
N THR A 337 1.37 -7.58 2.66
CA THR A 337 2.42 -8.59 2.57
C THR A 337 2.72 -9.18 3.95
N VAL A 338 2.88 -10.50 4.00
CA VAL A 338 3.19 -11.25 5.22
C VAL A 338 4.53 -11.96 5.07
N TYR A 339 5.38 -11.80 6.06
CA TYR A 339 6.66 -12.50 6.19
C TYR A 339 6.59 -13.46 7.37
N VAL A 340 6.97 -14.71 7.15
CA VAL A 340 7.07 -15.74 8.18
C VAL A 340 8.54 -16.05 8.41
N PHE A 341 8.98 -16.06 9.66
CA PHE A 341 10.39 -16.20 10.03
C PHE A 341 10.69 -17.57 10.65
N HIS A 342 11.94 -18.00 10.53
CA HIS A 342 12.44 -19.21 11.18
C HIS A 342 12.57 -18.98 12.69
N GLY A 343 11.73 -19.67 13.47
CA GLY A 343 11.63 -19.46 14.91
C GLY A 343 11.31 -18.01 15.30
N ASN A 344 11.54 -17.66 16.56
CA ASN A 344 11.34 -16.29 17.07
C ASN A 344 12.58 -15.42 16.81
N LYS A 345 13.13 -15.48 15.59
CA LYS A 345 14.34 -14.75 15.17
C LYS A 345 14.03 -13.76 14.04
N PRO A 346 13.45 -12.59 14.37
CA PRO A 346 13.21 -11.54 13.40
C PRO A 346 14.55 -10.99 12.84
N PRO A 347 14.58 -10.48 11.60
CA PRO A 347 15.77 -9.86 11.02
C PRO A 347 16.17 -8.58 11.77
N PRO A 348 17.45 -8.17 11.69
CA PRO A 348 17.97 -7.02 12.43
C PRO A 348 17.32 -5.69 12.01
N ASN A 349 17.01 -5.52 10.72
CA ASN A 349 16.31 -4.33 10.24
C ASN A 349 14.79 -4.53 10.39
N ARG A 350 14.18 -3.71 11.26
CA ARG A 350 12.76 -3.81 11.65
C ARG A 350 11.80 -3.01 10.74
N GLN A 351 12.33 -2.44 9.65
CA GLN A 351 11.55 -1.78 8.61
C GLN A 351 11.98 -2.32 7.24
N LEU A 352 11.03 -2.43 6.34
CA LEU A 352 11.25 -2.87 4.97
C LEU A 352 11.78 -1.71 4.12
N LEU A 353 13.02 -1.32 4.39
CA LEU A 353 13.74 -0.25 3.70
C LEU A 353 15.20 -0.66 3.44
N PRO A 354 15.83 -0.17 2.36
CA PRO A 354 17.25 -0.35 2.08
C PRO A 354 18.13 0.06 3.26
N THR A 355 19.13 -0.76 3.61
CA THR A 355 20.02 -0.51 4.75
C THR A 355 20.84 0.76 4.56
N GLU A 356 21.43 0.94 3.37
CA GLU A 356 22.29 2.07 3.05
C GLU A 356 21.68 2.89 1.91
N SER A 357 20.93 3.92 2.25
CA SER A 357 20.39 4.86 1.26
C SER A 357 20.39 6.28 1.80
N LYS A 358 20.89 7.22 0.99
CA LYS A 358 20.78 8.68 1.26
C LYS A 358 19.33 9.14 1.48
N GLN A 359 18.35 8.35 1.05
CA GLN A 359 16.91 8.65 1.16
C GLN A 359 16.21 7.84 2.26
N ARG A 360 16.93 7.00 3.01
CA ARG A 360 16.35 6.15 4.06
C ARG A 360 15.61 6.99 5.08
N GLU A 361 16.22 8.05 5.59
CA GLU A 361 15.61 8.97 6.55
C GLU A 361 14.30 9.57 6.01
N THR A 362 14.26 9.94 4.73
CA THR A 362 13.04 10.44 4.09
C THR A 362 11.95 9.38 4.06
N PHE A 363 12.27 8.13 3.70
CA PHE A 363 11.28 7.04 3.72
C PHE A 363 10.77 6.77 5.13
N GLN A 364 11.64 6.81 6.13
CA GLN A 364 11.29 6.63 7.54
C GLN A 364 10.35 7.73 8.02
N LYS A 365 10.67 9.00 7.75
CA LYS A 365 9.82 10.14 8.09
C LYS A 365 8.47 10.10 7.38
N LEU A 366 8.37 9.45 6.23
CA LEU A 366 7.13 9.26 5.49
C LEU A 366 6.44 7.92 5.79
N ASN A 367 6.87 7.21 6.83
CA ASN A 367 6.29 5.96 7.31
C ASN A 367 6.22 4.86 6.22
N TYR A 368 7.24 4.75 5.37
CA TYR A 368 7.37 3.62 4.43
C TYR A 368 7.96 2.39 5.13
N GLY A 369 7.56 1.20 4.67
CA GLY A 369 8.14 -0.07 5.09
C GLY A 369 7.82 -0.44 6.54
N THR A 370 6.70 0.04 7.09
CA THR A 370 6.33 -0.19 8.48
C THR A 370 5.79 -1.61 8.65
N LEU A 371 6.37 -2.35 9.59
CA LEU A 371 5.99 -3.72 9.91
C LEU A 371 5.24 -3.77 11.24
N LEU A 372 4.18 -4.57 11.28
CA LEU A 372 3.51 -4.98 12.50
C LEU A 372 3.83 -6.45 12.75
N TRP A 373 4.23 -6.77 13.97
CA TRP A 373 4.74 -8.06 14.37
C TRP A 373 3.70 -8.82 15.16
N GLY A 374 3.64 -10.12 14.97
CA GLY A 374 2.66 -10.95 15.64
C GLY A 374 3.13 -12.37 15.88
N ASN A 375 2.23 -13.16 16.46
CA ASN A 375 2.43 -14.57 16.72
C ASN A 375 1.67 -15.40 15.69
N TYR A 376 2.42 -16.20 14.96
CA TYR A 376 1.94 -17.16 13.99
C TYR A 376 1.68 -18.47 14.73
N PRO A 377 0.47 -19.04 14.64
CA PRO A 377 0.06 -20.16 15.51
C PRO A 377 0.81 -21.47 15.25
N CYS A 378 1.59 -21.57 14.17
CA CYS A 378 2.40 -22.75 13.87
C CYS A 378 3.82 -22.58 14.41
N GLN A 379 4.25 -23.46 15.32
CA GLN A 379 5.67 -23.61 15.64
C GLN A 379 6.36 -24.20 14.42
N ILE A 380 7.07 -23.36 13.68
CA ILE A 380 7.96 -23.80 12.59
C ILE A 380 9.25 -24.25 13.27
N THR A 381 9.36 -25.55 13.54
CA THR A 381 10.60 -26.20 14.01
C THR A 381 11.66 -26.25 12.93
#